data_AF-A0A6L3V6D2-F1
#
_entry.id   AF-A0A6L3V6D2-F1
#
_cell.length_a   1.000
_cell.length_b   1.000
_cell.length_c   1.000
_cell.angle_alpha   90.00
_cell.angle_beta   90.00
_cell.angle_gamma   90.00
#
_symmetry.space_group_name_H-M   'P 1'
#
loop_
_entity.id
_entity.type
_entity.pdbx_description
1 polymer ?
#
loop_
_entity_poly.entity_id
_entity_poly.type
_entity_poly.pdbx_seq_one_letter_code
_entity_poly.pdbx_strand_id
1 'polypeptide(L)'
;MKIKTFLAILFISIVLVGCGQSSSNEEAALNNNEVENVRELVRDYSLGNIKSKSASITSQQLIVKKSNGNKLAYDLSEEDFFVSIAPYVNKTHP
;
A
#
# COMPACT_ATOMS: atom_id res chain seq x y z
N MET A 1 -1.55 53.64 21.53
CA MET A 1 -1.50 52.27 22.13
C MET A 1 -2.42 51.25 21.44
N LYS A 2 -2.90 51.48 20.21
CA LYS A 2 -3.85 50.55 19.54
C LYS A 2 -3.23 49.67 18.44
N ILE A 3 -1.96 49.89 18.09
CA ILE A 3 -1.26 49.12 17.05
C ILE A 3 -0.50 47.91 17.64
N LYS A 4 -0.01 48.04 18.88
CA LYS A 4 0.63 46.94 19.63
C LYS A 4 -0.38 45.86 20.03
N THR A 5 -1.65 46.23 20.23
CA THR A 5 -2.75 45.31 20.53
C THR A 5 -3.21 44.54 19.29
N PHE A 6 -3.03 45.09 18.08
CA PHE A 6 -3.39 44.41 16.84
C PHE A 6 -2.39 43.31 16.46
N LEU A 7 -1.10 43.52 16.76
CA LEU A 7 -0.03 42.55 16.48
C LEU A 7 -0.10 41.30 17.40
N ALA A 8 -0.64 41.45 18.60
CA ALA A 8 -0.80 40.34 19.55
C ALA A 8 -1.94 39.37 19.17
N ILE A 9 -2.95 39.84 18.43
CA ILE A 9 -4.11 39.03 18.02
C ILE A 9 -3.76 38.14 16.81
N LEU A 10 -2.83 38.57 15.96
CA LEU A 10 -2.40 37.82 14.77
C LEU A 10 -1.54 36.59 15.11
N PHE A 11 -0.88 36.58 16.27
CA PHE A 11 0.01 35.47 16.68
C PHE A 11 -0.74 34.28 17.31
N ILE A 12 -2.00 34.45 17.73
CA ILE A 12 -2.78 33.41 18.42
C ILE A 12 -3.41 32.40 17.45
N SER A 13 -3.53 32.74 16.15
CA SER A 13 -4.21 31.90 15.16
C SER A 13 -3.37 30.73 14.63
N ILE A 14 -2.08 30.65 14.96
CA ILE A 14 -1.18 29.61 14.46
C ILE A 14 -1.18 28.34 15.34
N VAL A 15 -1.74 28.39 16.55
CA VAL A 15 -1.64 27.28 17.52
C VAL A 15 -2.77 26.24 17.36
N LEU A 16 -3.75 26.44 16.48
CA LEU A 16 -4.92 25.53 16.36
C LEU A 16 -4.85 24.46 15.27
N VAL A 17 -3.73 24.31 14.53
CA VAL A 17 -3.60 23.24 13.51
C VAL A 17 -3.19 21.88 14.11
N GLY A 18 -2.92 21.83 15.42
CA GLY A 18 -2.48 20.61 16.11
C GLY A 18 -3.55 19.92 16.95
N CYS A 19 -4.69 19.53 16.35
CA CYS A 19 -5.55 18.50 16.94
C CYS A 19 -6.60 18.00 15.93
N GLY A 20 -6.15 17.17 14.98
CA GLY A 20 -6.99 16.27 14.21
C GLY A 20 -6.79 14.84 14.74
N GLN A 21 -7.44 14.54 15.86
CA GLN A 21 -7.70 13.18 16.33
C GLN A 21 -8.33 12.38 15.20
N SER A 22 -7.83 11.21 14.80
CA SER A 22 -8.24 9.92 15.34
C SER A 22 -7.51 8.85 14.55
N SER A 23 -7.13 7.77 15.23
CA SER A 23 -6.61 6.52 14.70
C SER A 23 -7.46 5.99 13.53
N SER A 24 -7.11 6.37 12.31
CA SER A 24 -7.50 5.58 11.15
C SER A 24 -6.55 4.41 11.11
N ASN A 25 -7.08 3.20 11.30
CA ASN A 25 -6.49 2.03 10.66
C ASN A 25 -6.29 2.43 9.21
N GLU A 26 -5.04 2.69 8.84
CA GLU A 26 -4.60 2.74 7.45
C GLU A 26 -4.74 1.32 6.92
N GLU A 27 -5.98 0.87 6.72
CA GLU A 27 -6.30 0.22 5.48
C GLU A 27 -5.90 1.24 4.42
N ALA A 28 -4.70 1.04 3.87
CA ALA A 28 -4.21 1.76 2.73
C ALA A 28 -5.21 1.52 1.60
N ALA A 29 -6.25 2.35 1.56
CA ALA A 29 -7.13 2.52 0.43
C ALA A 29 -6.21 2.89 -0.72
N LEU A 30 -6.03 1.92 -1.60
CA LEU A 30 -5.11 1.94 -2.71
C LEU A 30 -5.37 3.21 -3.53
N ASN A 31 -4.31 3.96 -3.80
CA ASN A 31 -4.33 4.96 -4.85
C ASN A 31 -4.74 4.24 -6.14
N ASN A 32 -5.86 4.65 -6.75
CA ASN A 32 -6.35 4.14 -8.03
C ASN A 32 -5.33 4.27 -9.19
N ASN A 33 -4.20 4.97 -8.98
CA ASN A 33 -3.08 5.04 -9.92
C ASN A 33 -2.07 3.89 -9.80
N GLU A 34 -2.03 3.11 -8.71
CA GLU A 34 -1.17 1.91 -8.61
C GLU A 34 -1.83 0.67 -9.25
N VAL A 35 -3.12 0.75 -9.56
CA VAL A 35 -3.91 -0.32 -10.19
C VAL A 35 -3.64 -0.43 -11.70
N GLU A 36 -2.99 0.57 -12.30
CA GLU A 36 -2.89 0.71 -13.76
C GLU A 36 -2.13 -0.46 -14.46
N ASN A 37 -1.41 -1.31 -13.72
CA ASN A 37 -0.89 -2.56 -14.30
C ASN A 37 -0.60 -3.67 -13.27
N VAL A 38 -1.63 -4.13 -12.54
CA VAL A 38 -1.44 -5.24 -11.58
C VAL A 38 -0.91 -6.53 -12.23
N ARG A 39 -1.14 -6.75 -13.52
CA ARG A 39 -0.53 -7.85 -14.30
C ARG A 39 0.98 -7.74 -14.40
N GLU A 40 1.50 -6.54 -14.64
CA GLU A 40 2.94 -6.29 -14.63
C GLU A 40 3.53 -6.51 -13.25
N LEU A 41 2.83 -6.05 -12.20
CA LEU A 41 3.25 -6.28 -10.83
C LEU A 41 3.34 -7.79 -10.49
N VAL A 42 2.32 -8.57 -10.84
CA VAL A 42 2.31 -10.03 -10.64
C VAL A 42 3.43 -10.69 -11.44
N ARG A 43 3.66 -10.27 -12.70
CA ARG A 43 4.74 -10.77 -13.55
C ARG A 43 6.11 -10.50 -12.91
N ASP A 44 6.36 -9.28 -12.45
CA ASP A 44 7.64 -8.89 -11.87
C ASP A 44 7.94 -9.60 -10.55
N TYR A 45 6.93 -9.83 -9.73
CA TYR A 45 7.09 -10.67 -8.54
C TYR A 45 7.34 -12.13 -8.90
N SER A 46 6.64 -12.67 -9.91
CA SER A 46 6.80 -14.07 -10.35
C SER A 46 8.17 -14.35 -10.96
N LEU A 47 8.73 -13.39 -11.69
CA LEU A 47 10.09 -13.47 -12.25
C LEU A 47 11.18 -13.12 -11.22
N GLY A 48 10.80 -12.57 -10.06
CA GLY A 48 11.74 -12.15 -9.01
C GLY A 48 12.48 -10.84 -9.33
N ASN A 49 11.97 -10.02 -10.25
CA ASN A 49 12.47 -8.70 -10.62
C ASN A 49 12.37 -7.72 -9.45
N ILE A 50 11.30 -7.82 -8.66
CA ILE A 50 11.10 -6.99 -7.47
C ILE A 50 11.42 -7.80 -6.22
N LYS A 51 12.22 -7.23 -5.31
CA LYS A 51 12.51 -7.84 -4.00
C LYS A 51 11.50 -7.38 -2.95
N SER A 52 11.01 -8.33 -2.16
CA SER A 52 10.17 -8.12 -0.99
C SER A 52 10.53 -9.16 0.08
N LYS A 53 9.95 -9.06 1.28
CA LYS A 53 10.12 -10.10 2.29
C LYS A 53 9.35 -11.37 1.91
N SER A 54 8.15 -11.21 1.36
CA SER A 54 7.35 -12.30 0.78
C SER A 54 6.26 -11.72 -0.12
N ALA A 55 5.85 -12.49 -1.13
CA ALA A 55 4.66 -12.22 -1.92
C ALA A 55 3.87 -13.53 -2.07
N SER A 56 2.55 -13.45 -1.99
CA SER A 56 1.63 -14.57 -2.19
C SER A 56 0.40 -14.09 -2.95
N ILE A 57 -0.18 -14.94 -3.78
CA ILE A 57 -1.32 -14.59 -4.62
C ILE A 57 -2.45 -15.61 -4.43
N THR A 58 -3.69 -15.12 -4.41
CA THR A 58 -4.92 -15.90 -4.44
C THR A 58 -5.71 -15.53 -5.70
N SER A 59 -6.89 -16.12 -5.90
CA SER A 59 -7.78 -15.76 -7.00
C SER A 59 -8.34 -14.34 -6.92
N GLN A 60 -8.25 -13.69 -5.75
CA GLN A 60 -8.85 -12.37 -5.51
C GLN A 60 -7.82 -11.34 -5.07
N GLN A 61 -6.62 -11.74 -4.63
CA GLN A 61 -5.67 -10.79 -4.05
C GLN A 61 -4.22 -11.15 -4.31
N LEU A 62 -3.40 -10.12 -4.53
CA LEU A 62 -1.95 -10.18 -4.38
C LEU A 62 -1.57 -9.57 -3.02
N ILE A 63 -0.92 -10.35 -2.15
CA ILE A 63 -0.49 -9.93 -0.82
C ILE A 63 1.03 -9.83 -0.79
N VAL A 64 1.56 -8.63 -0.50
CA VAL A 64 2.99 -8.34 -0.46
C VAL A 64 3.40 -7.89 0.94
N LYS A 65 4.40 -8.57 1.53
CA LYS A 65 5.08 -8.12 2.74
C LYS A 65 6.39 -7.46 2.37
N LYS A 66 6.50 -6.15 2.61
CA LYS A 66 7.72 -5.38 2.38
C LYS A 66 8.75 -5.67 3.47
N SER A 67 10.02 -5.32 3.21
CA SER A 67 11.13 -5.58 4.13
C SER A 67 11.01 -4.82 5.45
N ASN A 68 10.38 -3.65 5.44
CA ASN A 68 10.10 -2.84 6.63
C ASN A 68 8.94 -3.39 7.49
N GLY A 69 8.32 -4.50 7.09
CA GLY A 69 7.20 -5.12 7.80
C GLY A 69 5.82 -4.73 7.29
N ASN A 70 5.70 -3.68 6.47
CA ASN A 70 4.42 -3.24 5.90
C ASN A 70 3.82 -4.33 5.02
N LYS A 71 2.49 -4.46 5.07
CA LYS A 71 1.72 -5.36 4.22
C LYS A 71 0.88 -4.53 3.26
N LEU A 72 0.88 -4.92 1.99
CA LEU A 72 0.00 -4.40 0.96
C LEU A 72 -0.84 -5.55 0.42
N ALA A 73 -2.13 -5.30 0.17
CA ALA A 73 -3.03 -6.22 -0.47
C ALA A 73 -3.65 -5.51 -1.68
N TYR A 74 -3.45 -6.06 -2.87
CA TYR A 74 -4.02 -5.58 -4.11
C TYR A 74 -5.22 -6.47 -4.47
N ASP A 75 -6.36 -5.86 -4.80
CA ASP A 75 -7.55 -6.59 -5.27
C ASP A 75 -7.34 -7.04 -6.72
N LEU A 76 -7.71 -8.29 -7.00
CA LEU A 76 -7.65 -8.97 -8.29
C LEU A 76 -9.02 -9.49 -8.72
N SER A 77 -10.10 -9.14 -8.02
CA SER A 77 -11.44 -9.70 -8.28
C SER A 77 -11.97 -9.37 -9.68
N GLU A 78 -11.49 -8.27 -10.28
CA GLU A 78 -11.84 -7.82 -11.64
C GLU A 78 -10.73 -8.13 -12.67
N GLU A 79 -9.70 -8.88 -12.28
CA GLU A 79 -8.56 -9.25 -13.15
C GLU A 79 -8.68 -10.68 -13.66
N ASP A 80 -7.89 -11.00 -14.70
CA ASP A 80 -7.84 -12.38 -15.20
C ASP A 80 -7.23 -13.32 -14.16
N PHE A 81 -7.76 -14.53 -14.13
CA PHE A 81 -7.24 -15.59 -13.28
C PHE A 81 -5.78 -15.92 -13.61
N PHE A 82 -4.89 -15.78 -12.62
CA PHE A 82 -3.47 -16.08 -12.75
C PHE A 82 -3.16 -17.54 -12.38
N VAL A 83 -2.38 -18.22 -13.22
CA VAL A 83 -1.90 -19.59 -12.96
C VAL A 83 -0.37 -19.59 -12.96
N SER A 84 0.23 -20.06 -11.87
CA SER A 84 1.66 -20.35 -11.78
C SER A 84 1.86 -21.85 -11.64
N ILE A 85 2.66 -22.44 -12.54
CA ILE A 85 2.93 -23.87 -12.57
C ILE A 85 4.43 -24.08 -12.46
N ALA A 86 4.84 -24.95 -11.54
CA ALA A 86 6.21 -25.43 -11.41
C ALA A 86 6.28 -26.90 -11.84
N PRO A 87 6.60 -27.19 -13.11
CA PRO A 87 6.75 -28.57 -13.58
C PRO A 87 7.86 -29.30 -12.84
N TYR A 88 7.69 -30.60 -12.65
CA TYR A 88 8.68 -31.46 -12.01
C TYR A 88 8.74 -32.82 -12.70
N VAL A 89 9.86 -33.52 -12.55
CA VAL A 89 10.04 -34.84 -13.16
C VAL A 89 9.67 -35.97 -12.18
N ASN A 90 10.22 -35.96 -10.96
CA ASN A 90 10.09 -37.09 -10.04
C ASN A 90 9.33 -36.76 -8.75
N LYS A 91 9.53 -35.58 -8.15
CA LYS A 91 8.92 -35.17 -6.88
C LYS A 91 8.50 -33.70 -6.91
N THR A 92 7.43 -33.40 -6.18
CA THR A 92 6.89 -32.05 -6.00
C THR A 92 6.56 -31.78 -4.53
N HIS A 93 6.11 -30.57 -4.23
CA HIS A 93 5.67 -30.14 -2.90
C HIS A 93 4.23 -29.60 -2.99
N PRO A 94 3.34 -29.94 -2.04
CA PRO A 94 2.06 -29.26 -1.87
C PRO A 94 2.22 -27.86 -1.26
#